data_AF-A0AAU7MKX5-F1
#
_entry.id   AF-A0AAU7MKX5-F1
#
_cell.length_a   1.000
_cell.length_b   1.000
_cell.length_c   1.000
_cell.angle_alpha   90.00
_cell.angle_beta   90.00
_cell.angle_gamma   90.00
#
_symmetry.space_group_name_H-M   'P 1'
#
loop_
_entity.id
_entity.type
_entity.pdbx_description
1 polymer ?
#
loop_
_entity_poly.entity_id
_entity_poly.type
_entity_poly.pdbx_seq_one_letter_code
_entity_poly.pdbx_strand_id
1 'polypeptide(L)'
;MRVMLLGATGLTGGKVLQGLLGRDEVSQVVALVRHKLPTLHDKLAQHEVDFDRLEDHSELFDVDVIICCLGTTIKKAGSQDQFRKVDLGYPLKAGELGRSQGVRAFILMSAIGASSSSTIFYNRVKGELEDALRDLDYPYLSIYHPSLLLGDRKEQRTAEALGIKAMPLVNRLLIGPLDKYRGIEAQTVADAMVNEACSLASEPAAEQVVQTREYDEIVQLAG
;
A
#
# COMPACT_ATOMS: atom_id res chain seq x y z
N MET A 1 -17.64 -7.68 -1.82
CA MET A 1 -16.34 -7.96 -2.46
C MET A 1 -15.36 -8.50 -1.43
N ARG A 2 -14.43 -9.36 -1.85
CA ARG A 2 -13.31 -9.89 -1.06
C ARG A 2 -12.06 -9.05 -1.35
N VAL A 3 -11.38 -8.59 -0.30
CA VAL A 3 -10.18 -7.75 -0.43
C VAL A 3 -9.00 -8.46 0.19
N MET A 4 -7.92 -8.67 -0.57
CA MET A 4 -6.65 -9.08 -0.01
C MET A 4 -5.89 -7.88 0.51
N LEU A 5 -5.30 -8.02 1.70
CA LEU A 5 -4.46 -6.99 2.31
C LEU A 5 -3.07 -7.55 2.64
N LEU A 6 -2.04 -6.95 2.04
CA LEU A 6 -0.65 -7.23 2.35
C LEU A 6 -0.09 -6.10 3.22
N GLY A 7 0.65 -6.45 4.28
CA GLY A 7 1.22 -5.44 5.19
C GLY A 7 0.26 -4.94 6.26
N ALA A 8 -0.77 -5.75 6.61
CA ALA A 8 -1.74 -5.44 7.66
C ALA A 8 -1.13 -5.17 9.06
N THR A 9 0.11 -5.59 9.31
CA THR A 9 0.83 -5.32 10.57
C THR A 9 1.54 -3.95 10.59
N GLY A 10 1.58 -3.24 9.46
CA GLY A 10 2.24 -1.94 9.32
C GLY A 10 1.36 -0.77 9.81
N LEU A 11 1.91 0.44 9.86
CA LEU A 11 1.17 1.63 10.29
C LEU A 11 -0.10 1.86 9.45
N THR A 12 0.07 2.02 8.14
CA THR A 12 -1.06 2.28 7.25
C THR A 12 -1.89 1.02 7.02
N GLY A 13 -1.24 -0.13 6.79
CA GLY A 13 -1.95 -1.40 6.58
C GLY A 13 -2.84 -1.81 7.75
N GLY A 14 -2.43 -1.55 9.00
CA GLY A 14 -3.27 -1.80 10.16
C GLY A 14 -4.52 -0.93 10.19
N LYS A 15 -4.42 0.32 9.73
CA LYS A 15 -5.56 1.25 9.61
C LYS A 15 -6.47 0.86 8.44
N VAL A 16 -5.90 0.46 7.30
CA VAL A 16 -6.66 -0.09 6.16
C VAL A 16 -7.44 -1.32 6.60
N LEU A 17 -6.83 -2.23 7.36
CA LEU A 17 -7.51 -3.40 7.91
C LEU A 17 -8.74 -2.99 8.73
N GLN A 18 -8.60 -2.05 9.67
CA GLN A 18 -9.72 -1.58 10.48
C GLN A 18 -10.83 -0.94 9.62
N GLY A 19 -10.45 -0.11 8.65
CA GLY A 19 -11.39 0.51 7.73
C GLY A 19 -12.17 -0.52 6.93
N LEU A 20 -11.50 -1.48 6.28
CA LEU A 20 -12.14 -2.53 5.48
C LEU A 20 -13.12 -3.38 6.29
N LEU A 21 -12.78 -3.73 7.54
CA LEU A 21 -13.66 -4.55 8.39
C LEU A 21 -14.99 -3.84 8.72
N GLY A 22 -14.98 -2.51 8.76
CA GLY A 22 -16.15 -1.67 8.99
C GLY A 22 -17.03 -1.40 7.77
N ARG A 23 -16.70 -1.95 6.58
CA ARG A 23 -17.43 -1.68 5.33
C ARG A 23 -18.39 -2.79 4.96
N ASP A 24 -19.61 -2.44 4.59
CA ASP A 24 -20.64 -3.39 4.17
C ASP A 24 -20.38 -3.94 2.77
N GLU A 25 -19.71 -3.16 1.93
CA GLU A 25 -19.28 -3.57 0.60
C GLU A 25 -18.22 -4.69 0.67
N VAL A 26 -17.51 -4.80 1.79
CA VAL A 26 -16.47 -5.80 2.05
C VAL A 26 -17.06 -6.99 2.78
N SER A 27 -17.15 -8.13 2.10
CA SER A 27 -17.63 -9.38 2.67
C SER A 27 -16.53 -10.15 3.39
N GLN A 28 -15.27 -9.98 2.98
CA GLN A 28 -14.12 -10.63 3.61
C GLN A 28 -12.83 -9.84 3.35
N VAL A 29 -11.96 -9.77 4.36
CA VAL A 29 -10.57 -9.31 4.25
C VAL A 29 -9.65 -10.53 4.38
N VAL A 30 -8.91 -10.83 3.32
CA VAL A 30 -7.88 -11.89 3.30
C VAL A 30 -6.53 -11.25 3.61
N ALA A 31 -6.08 -11.34 4.84
CA ALA A 31 -4.80 -10.77 5.28
C ALA A 31 -3.69 -11.80 5.18
N LEU A 32 -2.74 -11.61 4.27
CA LEU A 32 -1.50 -12.40 4.24
C LEU A 32 -0.47 -11.73 5.16
N VAL A 33 -0.02 -12.49 6.15
CA VAL A 33 0.82 -11.98 7.23
C VAL A 33 1.97 -12.93 7.51
N ARG A 34 3.06 -12.39 8.10
CA ARG A 34 4.15 -13.23 8.61
C ARG A 34 3.85 -13.81 9.99
N HIS A 35 2.99 -13.13 10.75
CA HIS A 35 2.48 -13.57 12.04
C HIS A 35 1.05 -13.08 12.20
N LYS A 36 0.17 -13.92 12.75
CA LYS A 36 -1.22 -13.52 13.03
C LYS A 36 -1.31 -12.28 13.93
N LEU A 37 -2.20 -11.38 13.57
CA LEU A 37 -2.61 -10.25 14.40
C LEU A 37 -3.53 -10.74 15.53
N PRO A 38 -3.54 -10.07 16.69
CA PRO A 38 -4.50 -10.35 17.77
C PRO A 38 -5.94 -9.95 17.41
N THR A 39 -6.15 -9.25 16.30
CA THR A 39 -7.46 -8.84 15.81
C THR A 39 -8.31 -10.06 15.44
N LEU A 40 -9.50 -10.13 16.01
CA LEU A 40 -10.52 -11.14 15.69
C LEU A 40 -11.74 -10.42 15.10
N HIS A 41 -12.22 -10.91 13.96
CA HIS A 41 -13.42 -10.39 13.30
C HIS A 41 -13.95 -11.42 12.30
N ASP A 42 -15.28 -11.53 12.17
CA ASP A 42 -15.93 -12.51 11.28
C ASP A 42 -15.59 -12.33 9.79
N LYS A 43 -15.28 -11.10 9.35
CA LYS A 43 -14.84 -10.79 7.98
C LYS A 43 -13.34 -11.05 7.78
N LEU A 44 -12.56 -11.27 8.83
CA LEU A 44 -11.10 -11.36 8.74
C LEU A 44 -10.62 -12.81 8.61
N ALA A 45 -10.09 -13.15 7.43
CA ALA A 45 -9.33 -14.38 7.20
C ALA A 45 -7.83 -14.06 7.26
N GLN A 46 -7.13 -14.55 8.28
CA GLN A 46 -5.68 -14.37 8.40
C GLN A 46 -4.93 -15.63 7.97
N HIS A 47 -4.04 -15.48 7.00
CA HIS A 47 -3.16 -16.55 6.52
C HIS A 47 -1.72 -16.19 6.85
N GLU A 48 -1.11 -17.00 7.70
CA GLU A 48 0.32 -16.91 7.98
C GLU A 48 1.07 -17.60 6.84
N VAL A 49 1.85 -16.84 6.08
CA VAL A 49 2.53 -17.32 4.87
C VAL A 49 4.01 -16.97 4.89
N ASP A 50 4.80 -17.82 4.26
CA ASP A 50 6.16 -17.48 3.87
C ASP A 50 6.12 -16.70 2.55
N PHE A 51 6.47 -15.43 2.59
CA PHE A 51 6.49 -14.57 1.40
C PHE A 51 7.55 -14.99 0.38
N ASP A 52 8.54 -15.79 0.78
CA ASP A 52 9.52 -16.39 -0.14
C ASP A 52 8.91 -17.51 -1.00
N ARG A 53 7.72 -18.00 -0.63
CA ARG A 53 7.03 -19.12 -1.26
C ARG A 53 5.56 -18.78 -1.51
N LEU A 54 5.29 -17.54 -1.89
CA LEU A 54 3.93 -17.03 -2.04
C LEU A 54 3.12 -17.80 -3.12
N GLU A 55 3.82 -18.38 -4.10
CA GLU A 55 3.26 -19.24 -5.14
C GLU A 55 2.59 -20.51 -4.59
N ASP A 56 3.02 -21.01 -3.42
CA ASP A 56 2.40 -22.17 -2.76
C ASP A 56 0.98 -21.86 -2.23
N HIS A 57 0.59 -20.57 -2.28
CA HIS A 57 -0.68 -20.04 -1.77
C HIS A 57 -1.48 -19.31 -2.86
N SER A 58 -1.26 -19.65 -4.13
CA SER A 58 -1.91 -19.00 -5.28
C SER A 58 -3.45 -19.01 -5.19
N GLU A 59 -4.05 -19.98 -4.52
CA GLU A 59 -5.50 -20.08 -4.29
C GLU A 59 -6.04 -18.97 -3.39
N LEU A 60 -5.21 -18.36 -2.55
CA LEU A 60 -5.62 -17.24 -1.70
C LEU A 60 -5.84 -15.94 -2.48
N PHE A 61 -5.33 -15.87 -3.72
CA PHE A 61 -5.43 -14.70 -4.61
C PHE A 61 -6.74 -14.64 -5.40
N ASP A 62 -7.65 -15.61 -5.22
CA ASP A 62 -9.04 -15.50 -5.66
C ASP A 62 -9.78 -14.44 -4.80
N VAL A 63 -9.58 -13.17 -5.16
CA VAL A 63 -10.19 -11.99 -4.52
C VAL A 63 -10.54 -10.94 -5.57
N ASP A 64 -11.34 -9.95 -5.19
CA ASP A 64 -11.72 -8.88 -6.11
C ASP A 64 -10.64 -7.80 -6.21
N VAL A 65 -10.01 -7.45 -5.07
CA VAL A 65 -9.06 -6.34 -4.97
C VAL A 65 -7.87 -6.75 -4.12
N ILE A 66 -6.65 -6.37 -4.54
CA ILE A 66 -5.45 -6.44 -3.69
C ILE A 66 -5.07 -5.03 -3.26
N ILE A 67 -4.90 -4.85 -1.95
CA ILE A 67 -4.28 -3.67 -1.37
C ILE A 67 -2.92 -4.07 -0.81
N CYS A 68 -1.85 -3.48 -1.35
CA CYS A 68 -0.49 -3.74 -0.91
C CYS A 68 0.08 -2.56 -0.11
N CYS A 69 0.23 -2.77 1.20
CA CYS A 69 0.89 -1.86 2.13
C CYS A 69 2.25 -2.40 2.62
N LEU A 70 2.85 -3.35 1.88
CA LEU A 70 4.17 -3.86 2.21
C LEU A 70 5.23 -2.78 2.01
N GLY A 71 6.17 -2.73 2.94
CA GLY A 71 7.35 -1.90 2.84
C GLY A 71 8.18 -1.92 4.11
N THR A 72 9.48 -1.90 3.95
CA THR A 72 10.45 -1.88 5.04
C THR A 72 11.27 -0.59 5.03
N THR A 73 12.25 -0.48 5.92
CA THR A 73 13.34 0.49 5.75
C THR A 73 14.61 -0.27 5.44
N ILE A 74 15.56 0.40 4.78
CA ILE A 74 16.89 -0.16 4.59
C ILE A 74 17.48 -0.62 5.94
N LYS A 75 17.30 0.18 7.00
CA LYS A 75 17.74 -0.18 8.36
C LYS A 75 17.11 -1.47 8.88
N LYS A 76 15.81 -1.68 8.66
CA LYS A 76 15.08 -2.88 9.12
C LYS A 76 15.33 -4.10 8.22
N ALA A 77 15.52 -3.89 6.92
CA ALA A 77 15.95 -4.94 5.99
C ALA A 77 17.38 -5.40 6.26
N GLY A 78 18.24 -4.51 6.76
CA GLY A 78 19.65 -4.80 7.02
C GLY A 78 20.55 -4.81 5.79
N SER A 79 19.98 -4.89 4.58
CA SER A 79 20.73 -4.83 3.31
C SER A 79 19.86 -4.31 2.16
N GLN A 80 20.51 -3.93 1.05
CA GLN A 80 19.81 -3.55 -0.18
C GLN A 80 19.08 -4.73 -0.80
N ASP A 81 19.66 -5.92 -0.81
CA ASP A 81 19.01 -7.12 -1.38
C ASP A 81 17.74 -7.50 -0.62
N GLN A 82 17.79 -7.49 0.72
CA GLN A 82 16.60 -7.73 1.54
C GLN A 82 15.57 -6.61 1.37
N PHE A 83 16.01 -5.36 1.19
CA PHE A 83 15.09 -4.27 0.88
C PHE A 83 14.39 -4.50 -0.46
N ARG A 84 15.13 -4.83 -1.53
CA ARG A 84 14.55 -5.15 -2.85
C ARG A 84 13.58 -6.33 -2.76
N LYS A 85 13.93 -7.37 -2.01
CA LYS A 85 13.07 -8.53 -1.80
C LYS A 85 11.71 -8.13 -1.20
N VAL A 86 11.73 -7.31 -0.16
CA VAL A 86 10.51 -6.90 0.57
C VAL A 86 9.72 -5.81 -0.14
N ASP A 87 10.38 -4.82 -0.74
CA ASP A 87 9.74 -3.62 -1.28
C ASP A 87 9.46 -3.69 -2.79
N LEU A 88 9.99 -4.70 -3.49
CA LEU A 88 9.74 -4.96 -4.91
C LEU A 88 9.34 -6.42 -5.15
N GLY A 89 10.13 -7.38 -4.67
CA GLY A 89 9.93 -8.81 -4.95
C GLY A 89 8.57 -9.33 -4.49
N TYR A 90 8.26 -9.21 -3.20
CA TYR A 90 6.99 -9.71 -2.65
C TYR A 90 5.75 -9.01 -3.22
N PRO A 91 5.70 -7.66 -3.33
CA PRO A 91 4.58 -6.98 -3.96
C PRO A 91 4.38 -7.37 -5.42
N LEU A 92 5.47 -7.49 -6.19
CA LEU A 92 5.40 -7.90 -7.60
C LEU A 92 4.87 -9.33 -7.73
N LYS A 93 5.40 -10.27 -6.94
CA LYS A 93 4.91 -11.66 -6.92
C LYS A 93 3.41 -11.73 -6.57
N ALA A 94 2.96 -10.92 -5.61
CA ALA A 94 1.55 -10.82 -5.28
C ALA A 94 0.71 -10.24 -6.44
N GLY A 95 1.23 -9.26 -7.17
CA GLY A 95 0.62 -8.74 -8.39
C GLY A 95 0.51 -9.81 -9.49
N GLU A 96 1.57 -10.56 -9.72
CA GLU A 96 1.58 -11.66 -10.70
C GLU A 96 0.52 -12.73 -10.37
N LEU A 97 0.49 -13.17 -9.11
CA LEU A 97 -0.49 -14.15 -8.63
C LEU A 97 -1.91 -13.60 -8.73
N GLY A 98 -2.13 -12.35 -8.32
CA GLY A 98 -3.42 -11.69 -8.46
C GLY A 98 -3.91 -11.60 -9.90
N ARG A 99 -3.04 -11.21 -10.85
CA ARG A 99 -3.41 -11.22 -12.27
C ARG A 99 -3.77 -12.61 -12.77
N SER A 100 -3.00 -13.62 -12.37
CA SER A 100 -3.25 -15.01 -12.78
C SER A 100 -4.61 -15.53 -12.29
N GLN A 101 -5.11 -15.02 -11.17
CA GLN A 101 -6.44 -15.34 -10.62
C GLN A 101 -7.55 -14.38 -11.06
N GLY A 102 -7.26 -13.44 -11.97
CA GLY A 102 -8.27 -12.52 -12.49
C GLY A 102 -8.65 -11.38 -11.53
N VAL A 103 -7.81 -11.05 -10.54
CA VAL A 103 -8.01 -9.89 -9.67
C VAL A 103 -8.16 -8.64 -10.54
N ARG A 104 -9.24 -7.88 -10.32
CA ARG A 104 -9.60 -6.73 -11.15
C ARG A 104 -8.89 -5.44 -10.75
N ALA A 105 -8.48 -5.31 -9.48
CA ALA A 105 -7.82 -4.11 -9.01
C ALA A 105 -6.61 -4.37 -8.11
N PHE A 106 -5.55 -3.59 -8.32
CA PHE A 106 -4.39 -3.57 -7.45
C PHE A 106 -4.13 -2.13 -6.97
N ILE A 107 -4.11 -1.93 -5.65
CA ILE A 107 -3.86 -0.64 -5.01
C ILE A 107 -2.55 -0.72 -4.24
N LEU A 108 -1.55 0.03 -4.69
CA LEU A 108 -0.19 0.02 -4.14
C LEU A 108 0.07 1.24 -3.25
N MET A 109 0.57 0.99 -2.04
CA MET A 109 1.24 2.00 -1.22
C MET A 109 2.70 2.16 -1.65
N SER A 110 2.98 3.15 -2.49
CA SER A 110 4.35 3.51 -2.89
C SER A 110 4.85 4.70 -2.06
N ALA A 111 5.54 5.66 -2.68
CA ALA A 111 6.07 6.85 -2.03
C ALA A 111 6.27 7.99 -3.03
N ILE A 112 6.16 9.22 -2.53
CA ILE A 112 6.49 10.40 -3.33
C ILE A 112 7.93 10.33 -3.86
N GLY A 113 8.11 10.64 -5.15
CA GLY A 113 9.41 10.65 -5.81
C GLY A 113 9.93 9.27 -6.21
N ALA A 114 9.10 8.22 -6.12
CA ALA A 114 9.39 6.92 -6.72
C ALA A 114 9.60 7.07 -8.24
N SER A 115 10.69 6.50 -8.74
CA SER A 115 11.03 6.49 -10.16
C SER A 115 12.15 5.50 -10.39
N SER A 116 12.00 4.58 -11.36
CA SER A 116 13.01 3.58 -11.72
C SER A 116 14.32 4.21 -12.23
N SER A 117 14.28 5.46 -12.68
CA SER A 117 15.45 6.25 -13.08
C SER A 117 16.14 7.01 -11.92
N SER A 118 15.61 6.92 -10.69
CA SER A 118 16.15 7.68 -9.55
C SER A 118 17.56 7.22 -9.17
N THR A 119 18.43 8.17 -8.82
CA THR A 119 19.73 7.87 -8.22
C THR A 119 19.61 7.40 -6.77
N ILE A 120 18.53 7.79 -6.07
CA ILE A 120 18.24 7.38 -4.69
C ILE A 120 17.69 5.95 -4.70
N PHE A 121 18.43 5.03 -4.07
CA PHE A 121 18.09 3.59 -4.04
C PHE A 121 16.65 3.30 -3.63
N TYR A 122 16.17 3.94 -2.54
CA TYR A 122 14.78 3.75 -2.07
C TYR A 122 13.74 4.11 -3.14
N ASN A 123 13.85 5.29 -3.73
CA ASN A 123 12.95 5.78 -4.77
C ASN A 123 13.03 4.93 -6.05
N ARG A 124 14.25 4.46 -6.38
CA ARG A 124 14.49 3.59 -7.52
C ARG A 124 13.76 2.26 -7.40
N VAL A 125 13.91 1.56 -6.27
CA VAL A 125 13.24 0.28 -6.02
C VAL A 125 11.72 0.45 -6.04
N LYS A 126 11.18 1.53 -5.48
CA LYS A 126 9.75 1.83 -5.53
C LYS A 126 9.25 2.07 -6.95
N GLY A 127 9.99 2.84 -7.75
CA GLY A 127 9.64 3.08 -9.15
C GLY A 127 9.78 1.83 -10.03
N GLU A 128 10.79 0.99 -9.82
CA GLU A 128 10.92 -0.29 -10.51
C GLU A 128 9.72 -1.22 -10.24
N LEU A 129 9.19 -1.23 -9.00
CA LEU A 129 7.97 -1.95 -8.68
C LEU A 129 6.75 -1.36 -9.40
N GLU A 130 6.63 -0.03 -9.44
CA GLU A 130 5.53 0.64 -10.13
C GLU A 130 5.51 0.30 -11.62
N ASP A 131 6.67 0.36 -12.28
CA ASP A 131 6.81 0.00 -13.69
C ASP A 131 6.41 -1.46 -13.91
N ALA A 132 6.93 -2.38 -13.09
CA ALA A 132 6.62 -3.81 -13.20
C ALA A 132 5.12 -4.10 -12.99
N LEU A 133 4.45 -3.39 -12.08
CA LEU A 133 3.00 -3.55 -11.86
C LEU A 133 2.16 -2.92 -12.99
N ARG A 134 2.65 -1.87 -13.66
CA ARG A 134 2.00 -1.33 -14.86
C ARG A 134 2.02 -2.35 -16.00
N ASP A 135 3.14 -3.07 -16.15
CA ASP A 135 3.33 -4.11 -17.17
C ASP A 135 2.45 -5.36 -16.94
N LEU A 136 1.83 -5.50 -15.77
CA LEU A 136 0.91 -6.59 -15.45
C LEU A 136 -0.52 -6.39 -16.02
N ASP A 137 -0.81 -5.23 -16.59
CA ASP A 137 -2.08 -4.91 -17.22
C ASP A 137 -3.32 -5.18 -16.34
N TYR A 138 -3.27 -4.75 -15.08
CA TYR A 138 -4.45 -4.74 -14.22
C TYR A 138 -5.56 -3.89 -14.84
N PRO A 139 -6.84 -4.34 -14.84
CA PRO A 139 -7.96 -3.50 -15.25
C PRO A 139 -8.03 -2.20 -14.46
N TYR A 140 -7.66 -2.24 -13.18
CA TYR A 140 -7.50 -1.06 -12.35
C TYR A 140 -6.20 -1.13 -11.53
N LEU A 141 -5.29 -0.18 -11.76
CA LEU A 141 -4.07 -0.02 -10.98
C LEU A 141 -4.04 1.39 -10.38
N SER A 142 -4.00 1.47 -9.05
CA SER A 142 -3.86 2.74 -8.33
C SER A 142 -2.58 2.74 -7.50
N ILE A 143 -1.76 3.75 -7.68
CA ILE A 143 -0.43 3.88 -7.07
C ILE A 143 -0.43 5.12 -6.17
N TYR A 144 -0.37 4.91 -4.86
CA TYR A 144 -0.34 5.99 -3.88
C TYR A 144 1.09 6.47 -3.68
N HIS A 145 1.30 7.77 -3.86
CA HIS A 145 2.55 8.49 -3.60
C HIS A 145 2.40 9.38 -2.36
N PRO A 146 2.24 8.80 -1.15
CA PRO A 146 2.25 9.61 0.05
C PRO A 146 3.64 10.20 0.26
N SER A 147 3.64 11.36 0.89
CA SER A 147 4.83 12.03 1.42
C SER A 147 5.28 11.37 2.74
N LEU A 148 5.62 12.16 3.75
CA LEU A 148 5.89 11.64 5.09
C LEU A 148 4.59 11.22 5.79
N LEU A 149 4.47 9.92 6.05
CA LEU A 149 3.36 9.36 6.83
C LEU A 149 3.49 9.69 8.33
N LEU A 150 2.53 10.45 8.85
CA LEU A 150 2.37 10.78 10.27
C LEU A 150 1.52 9.72 11.00
N GLY A 151 1.73 9.60 12.31
CA GLY A 151 0.99 8.69 13.19
C GLY A 151 1.88 7.85 14.12
N ASP A 152 1.27 7.35 15.20
CA ASP A 152 1.97 6.59 16.24
C ASP A 152 2.43 5.22 15.73
N ARG A 153 3.75 5.03 15.72
CA ARG A 153 4.40 3.75 15.39
C ARG A 153 5.06 3.18 16.63
N LYS A 154 4.98 1.86 16.82
CA LYS A 154 5.77 1.14 17.83
C LYS A 154 7.28 1.23 17.56
N GLU A 155 7.69 1.39 16.30
CA GLU A 155 9.09 1.60 15.90
C GLU A 155 9.24 2.95 15.20
N GLN A 156 10.03 3.85 15.79
CA GLN A 156 10.43 5.09 15.11
C GLN A 156 11.38 4.73 13.96
N ARG A 157 10.93 4.94 12.72
CA ARG A 157 11.84 4.94 11.57
C ARG A 157 12.72 6.18 11.70
N THR A 158 13.92 6.01 12.24
CA THR A 158 14.87 7.09 12.46
C THR A 158 15.39 7.66 11.15
N ALA A 159 14.84 8.82 10.79
CA ALA A 159 15.55 10.04 10.37
C ALA A 159 14.50 11.16 10.28
N GLU A 160 14.23 12.01 11.26
CA GLU A 160 14.76 12.23 12.61
C GLU A 160 13.57 12.65 13.50
N ALA A 161 13.61 12.31 14.79
CA ALA A 161 12.69 12.88 15.77
C ALA A 161 12.73 14.44 15.82
N LEU A 162 13.79 15.05 15.27
CA LEU A 162 13.93 16.48 15.05
C LEU A 162 13.16 17.00 13.82
N GLY A 163 13.16 16.28 12.70
CA GLY A 163 12.38 16.63 11.51
C GLY A 163 10.87 16.56 11.77
N ILE A 164 10.41 15.51 12.46
CA ILE A 164 8.98 15.33 12.81
C ILE A 164 8.46 16.49 13.69
N LYS A 165 9.30 17.06 14.57
CA LYS A 165 8.93 18.22 15.40
C LYS A 165 8.84 19.53 14.62
N ALA A 166 9.61 19.70 13.55
CA ALA A 166 9.58 20.88 12.69
C ALA A 166 8.53 20.79 11.57
N MET A 167 8.00 19.59 11.30
CA MET A 167 7.08 19.29 10.20
C MET A 167 5.81 20.15 10.15
N PRO A 168 5.14 20.50 11.27
CA PRO A 168 3.98 21.40 11.22
C PRO A 168 4.33 22.80 10.70
N LEU A 169 5.56 23.26 10.98
CA LEU A 169 6.06 24.55 10.53
C LEU A 169 6.47 24.51 9.05
N VAL A 170 7.09 23.40 8.61
CA VAL A 170 7.46 23.14 7.21
C VAL A 170 6.22 22.94 6.35
N ASN A 171 5.21 22.20 6.81
CA ASN A 171 3.93 22.03 6.12
C ASN A 171 3.26 23.38 5.85
N ARG A 172 3.34 24.34 6.78
CA ARG A 172 2.84 25.72 6.59
C ARG A 172 3.60 26.51 5.52
N LEU A 173 4.84 26.14 5.22
CA LEU A 173 5.71 26.80 4.24
C LEU A 173 5.65 26.17 2.84
N LEU A 174 5.25 24.90 2.74
CA LEU A 174 5.08 24.20 1.46
C LEU A 174 3.75 24.64 0.83
N ILE A 175 3.78 25.68 -0.02
CA ILE A 175 2.61 26.22 -0.74
C ILE A 175 2.83 26.07 -2.24
N GLY A 176 1.79 25.71 -3.01
CA GLY A 176 1.87 25.53 -4.46
C GLY A 176 2.46 24.18 -4.86
N PRO A 177 3.41 24.10 -5.83
CA PRO A 177 3.90 22.82 -6.37
C PRO A 177 4.64 21.92 -5.37
N LEU A 178 4.90 22.41 -4.16
CA LEU A 178 5.55 21.69 -3.08
C LEU A 178 4.56 21.05 -2.08
N ASP A 179 3.25 21.27 -2.23
CA ASP A 179 2.22 20.74 -1.32
C ASP A 179 2.26 19.20 -1.23
N LYS A 180 2.59 18.53 -2.34
CA LYS A 180 2.75 17.08 -2.40
C LYS A 180 3.80 16.48 -1.47
N TYR A 181 4.68 17.30 -0.87
CA TYR A 181 5.65 16.86 0.12
C TYR A 181 5.18 17.04 1.57
N ARG A 182 4.03 17.68 1.80
CA ARG A 182 3.48 17.87 3.15
C ARG A 182 3.18 16.53 3.79
N GLY A 183 3.60 16.36 5.05
CA GLY A 183 3.30 15.13 5.78
C GLY A 183 1.79 14.87 5.85
N ILE A 184 1.41 13.61 5.66
CA ILE A 184 0.01 13.15 5.61
C ILE A 184 -0.24 12.11 6.71
N GLU A 185 -1.36 12.21 7.40
CA GLU A 185 -1.73 11.22 8.42
C GLU A 185 -1.93 9.86 7.77
N ALA A 186 -1.33 8.81 8.36
CA ALA A 186 -1.52 7.45 7.85
C ALA A 186 -2.98 7.00 7.90
N GLN A 187 -3.82 7.63 8.74
CA GLN A 187 -5.26 7.43 8.73
C GLN A 187 -5.89 7.96 7.44
N THR A 188 -5.58 9.18 7.03
CA THR A 188 -6.07 9.77 5.78
C THR A 188 -5.72 8.90 4.57
N VAL A 189 -4.48 8.40 4.49
CA VAL A 189 -4.10 7.50 3.39
C VAL A 189 -4.86 6.18 3.46
N ALA A 190 -5.06 5.62 4.65
CA ALA A 190 -5.83 4.39 4.81
C ALA A 190 -7.30 4.58 4.40
N ASP A 191 -7.94 5.66 4.84
CA ASP A 191 -9.32 5.98 4.50
C ASP A 191 -9.49 6.13 2.99
N ALA A 192 -8.56 6.83 2.32
CA ALA A 192 -8.53 6.97 0.87
C ALA A 192 -8.45 5.62 0.14
N MET A 193 -7.54 4.72 0.55
CA MET A 193 -7.42 3.40 -0.06
C MET A 193 -8.66 2.54 0.16
N VAL A 194 -9.28 2.62 1.34
CA VAL A 194 -10.51 1.89 1.67
C VAL A 194 -11.68 2.40 0.84
N ASN A 195 -11.84 3.72 0.75
CA ASN A 195 -12.88 4.36 -0.04
C ASN A 195 -12.72 4.05 -1.53
N GLU A 196 -11.51 4.15 -2.07
CA GLU A 196 -11.22 3.79 -3.46
C GLU A 196 -11.56 2.33 -3.71
N ALA A 197 -11.07 1.39 -2.89
CA ALA A 197 -11.41 -0.02 -3.02
C ALA A 197 -12.93 -0.26 -3.01
N CYS A 198 -13.67 0.37 -2.08
CA CYS A 198 -15.11 0.20 -1.97
C CYS A 198 -15.88 0.82 -3.14
N SER A 199 -15.39 1.91 -3.73
CA SER A 199 -15.97 2.48 -4.96
C SER A 199 -15.89 1.51 -6.15
N LEU A 200 -14.89 0.63 -6.15
CA LEU A 200 -14.72 -0.43 -7.14
C LEU A 200 -15.64 -1.63 -6.86
N ALA A 201 -16.43 -1.65 -5.78
CA ALA A 201 -17.38 -2.75 -5.51
C ALA A 201 -18.42 -2.90 -6.63
N SER A 202 -18.76 -1.80 -7.30
CA SER A 202 -19.63 -1.74 -8.48
C SER A 202 -18.92 -2.30 -9.74
N GLU A 203 -19.63 -2.40 -10.87
CA GLU A 203 -19.19 -3.09 -12.08
C GLU A 203 -17.75 -2.77 -12.54
N PRO A 204 -17.04 -3.73 -13.17
CA PRO A 204 -15.67 -3.52 -13.65
C PRO A 204 -15.56 -2.32 -14.60
N ALA A 205 -14.43 -1.63 -14.56
CA ALA A 205 -14.14 -0.59 -15.54
C ALA A 205 -14.17 -1.16 -16.97
N ALA A 206 -14.85 -0.45 -17.88
CA ALA A 206 -14.94 -0.85 -19.30
C ALA A 206 -13.59 -0.77 -20.03
N GLU A 207 -12.66 0.04 -19.50
CA GLU A 207 -11.32 0.25 -20.00
C GLU A 207 -10.31 0.12 -18.86
N GLN A 208 -9.04 -0.12 -19.21
CA GLN A 208 -7.95 -0.14 -18.25
C GLN A 208 -7.76 1.23 -17.61
N VAL A 209 -7.69 1.27 -16.28
CA VAL A 209 -7.47 2.49 -15.51
C VAL A 209 -6.16 2.37 -14.75
N VAL A 210 -5.23 3.31 -14.99
CA VAL A 210 -3.98 3.40 -14.24
C VAL A 210 -3.83 4.82 -13.69
N GLN A 211 -3.80 4.96 -12.37
CA GLN A 211 -3.77 6.26 -11.70
C GLN A 211 -2.66 6.32 -10.65
N THR A 212 -2.04 7.49 -10.52
CA THR A 212 -1.09 7.79 -9.45
C THR A 212 -1.72 8.84 -8.56
N ARG A 213 -1.82 8.57 -7.25
CA ARG A 213 -2.46 9.42 -6.25
C ARG A 213 -1.42 10.18 -5.46
N GLU A 214 -1.35 11.49 -5.65
CA GLU A 214 -0.56 12.40 -4.81
C GLU A 214 -1.43 13.02 -3.70
N TYR A 215 -0.84 13.90 -2.88
CA TYR A 215 -1.44 14.41 -1.63
C TYR A 215 -2.90 14.86 -1.76
N ASP A 216 -3.22 15.74 -2.71
CA ASP A 216 -4.57 16.33 -2.84
C ASP A 216 -5.63 15.27 -3.18
N GLU A 217 -5.30 14.35 -4.08
CA GLU A 217 -6.20 13.26 -4.46
C GLU A 217 -6.38 12.26 -3.31
N ILE A 218 -5.32 11.99 -2.55
CA ILE A 218 -5.41 11.15 -1.35
C ILE A 218 -6.36 11.79 -0.33
N VAL A 219 -6.22 13.09 -0.08
CA VAL A 219 -7.11 13.82 0.84
C VAL A 219 -8.55 13.82 0.33
N GLN A 220 -8.75 14.02 -0.97
CA GLN A 220 -10.08 14.00 -1.59
C GLN A 220 -10.74 12.63 -1.48
N LEU A 221 -10.00 11.54 -1.72
CA LEU A 221 -10.53 10.18 -1.60
C LEU A 221 -10.81 9.77 -0.15
N ALA A 222 -10.14 10.39 0.82
CA ALA A 222 -10.35 10.10 2.23
C ALA A 222 -11.65 10.68 2.80
N GLY A 223 -12.14 11.80 2.25
CA GLY A 223 -13.35 12.50 2.68
C GLY A 223 -14.63 11.92 2.09
#